data_AF-A0A290QKM1-F1
#
_entry.id   AF-A0A290QKM1-F1
#
_cell.length_a   1.000
_cell.length_b   1.000
_cell.length_c   1.000
_cell.angle_alpha   90.00
_cell.angle_beta   90.00
_cell.angle_gamma   90.00
#
_symmetry.space_group_name_H-M   'P 1'
#
loop_
_entity.id
_entity.type
_entity.pdbx_description
1 polymer ?
#
loop_
_entity_poly.entity_id
_entity_poly.type
_entity_poly.pdbx_seq_one_letter_code
_entity_poly.pdbx_strand_id
1 'polypeptide(L)'
;MNLRRLIVVLYLLLFVGIAIGSGVFFWRSREEYQHLLKAEQMAKVQLAEAQQKLKEQETVLERLRNDPAYVEMVIRRQLGYAKPGEKIFLFSEQDERLFRTEPKR
;
A
#
# COMPACT_ATOMS: atom_id res chain seq x y z
N MET A 1 -4.18 -40.88 -58.06
CA MET A 1 -3.60 -39.61 -57.55
C MET A 1 -2.16 -39.85 -57.16
N ASN A 2 -1.23 -38.96 -57.54
CA ASN A 2 0.21 -39.22 -57.42
C ASN A 2 0.63 -39.25 -55.94
N LEU A 3 1.14 -40.39 -55.46
CA LEU A 3 1.58 -40.62 -54.08
C LEU A 3 2.48 -39.48 -53.56
N ARG A 4 3.35 -38.97 -54.44
CA ARG A 4 4.22 -37.83 -54.16
C ARG A 4 3.45 -36.54 -53.84
N ARG A 5 2.33 -36.25 -54.51
CA ARG A 5 1.48 -35.09 -54.17
C ARG A 5 0.81 -35.28 -52.80
N LEU A 6 0.40 -36.52 -52.48
CA LEU A 6 -0.26 -36.82 -51.21
C LEU A 6 0.70 -36.64 -50.02
N ILE A 7 1.96 -37.08 -50.17
CA ILE A 7 3.02 -36.87 -49.18
C ILE A 7 3.31 -35.37 -48.98
N VAL A 8 3.41 -34.60 -50.07
CA VAL A 8 3.67 -33.15 -49.99
C VAL A 8 2.53 -32.41 -49.29
N VAL A 9 1.27 -32.76 -49.59
CA VAL A 9 0.10 -32.16 -48.92
C VAL A 9 0.07 -32.51 -47.43
N LEU A 10 0.41 -33.74 -47.07
CA LEU A 10 0.50 -34.17 -45.67
C LEU A 10 1.55 -33.35 -44.90
N TYR A 11 2.75 -33.19 -45.45
CA TYR A 11 3.80 -32.38 -44.82
C TYR A 11 3.44 -30.90 -44.72
N LEU A 12 2.77 -30.34 -45.74
CA LEU A 12 2.27 -28.98 -45.70
C LEU A 12 1.24 -28.78 -44.58
N LEU A 13 0.30 -29.72 -44.44
CA LEU A 13 -0.67 -29.67 -43.34
C LEU A 13 0.00 -29.75 -41.97
N LEU A 14 0.99 -30.62 -41.83
CA LEU A 14 1.74 -30.79 -40.59
C LEU A 14 2.53 -29.53 -40.24
N PHE A 15 3.17 -28.90 -41.24
CA PHE A 15 3.89 -27.64 -41.07
C PHE A 15 2.96 -26.49 -40.67
N VAL A 16 1.80 -26.36 -41.32
CA VAL A 16 0.79 -25.35 -40.97
C VAL A 16 0.25 -25.57 -39.56
N GLY A 17 -0.02 -26.82 -39.18
CA GLY A 17 -0.47 -27.16 -37.82
C GLY A 17 0.55 -26.74 -36.74
N ILE A 18 1.83 -27.00 -36.96
CA ILE A 18 2.91 -26.59 -36.04
C ILE A 18 3.04 -25.06 -36.00
N ALA A 19 2.98 -24.38 -37.15
CA ALA A 19 3.10 -22.93 -37.23
C ALA A 19 1.96 -22.22 -36.49
N ILE A 20 0.72 -22.70 -36.64
CA ILE A 20 -0.44 -22.16 -35.92
C ILE A 20 -0.32 -22.45 -34.42
N GLY A 21 0.05 -23.67 -34.04
CA GLY A 21 0.23 -24.05 -32.62
C GLY A 21 1.31 -23.20 -31.93
N SER A 22 2.44 -22.98 -32.61
CA SER A 22 3.54 -22.14 -32.11
C SER A 22 3.13 -20.67 -32.00
N GLY A 23 2.42 -20.13 -33.01
CA GLY A 23 1.95 -18.74 -33.00
C GLY A 23 0.97 -18.45 -31.86
N VAL A 24 0.03 -19.36 -31.58
CA VAL A 24 -0.93 -19.22 -30.48
C VAL A 24 -0.23 -19.28 -29.11
N PHE A 25 0.74 -20.19 -28.95
CA PHE A 25 1.51 -20.30 -27.71
C PHE A 25 2.35 -19.04 -27.45
N PHE A 26 2.96 -18.49 -28.50
CA PHE A 26 3.75 -17.26 -28.41
C PHE A 26 2.91 -16.03 -28.02
N TRP A 27 1.66 -15.96 -28.51
CA TRP A 27 0.77 -14.85 -28.18
C TRP A 27 0.32 -14.87 -26.71
N ARG A 28 -0.07 -16.03 -26.17
CA ARG A 28 -0.44 -16.17 -24.75
C ARG A 28 0.71 -15.83 -23.81
N SER A 29 1.93 -16.24 -24.15
CA SER A 29 3.11 -15.99 -23.32
C SER A 29 3.44 -14.50 -23.20
N ARG A 30 3.12 -13.68 -24.23
CA ARG A 30 3.31 -12.23 -24.15
C ARG A 30 2.33 -11.54 -23.21
N GLU A 31 1.08 -11.99 -23.12
CA GLU A 31 0.12 -11.41 -22.19
C GLU A 31 0.55 -11.66 -20.74
N GLU A 32 0.93 -12.90 -20.43
CA GLU A 32 1.45 -13.28 -19.11
C GLU A 32 2.62 -12.39 -18.69
N TYR A 33 3.58 -12.17 -19.61
CA TYR A 33 4.75 -11.32 -19.35
C TYR A 33 4.36 -9.86 -19.05
N GLN A 34 3.39 -9.31 -19.77
CA GLN A 34 2.89 -7.95 -19.52
C GLN A 34 2.15 -7.84 -18.19
N HIS A 35 1.42 -8.88 -17.78
CA HIS A 35 0.77 -8.93 -16.47
C HIS A 35 1.81 -8.97 -15.34
N LEU A 36 2.87 -9.78 -15.47
CA LEU A 36 3.94 -9.85 -14.48
C LEU A 36 4.67 -8.51 -14.34
N LEU A 37 4.99 -7.84 -15.45
CA LEU A 37 5.61 -6.51 -15.44
C LEU A 37 4.77 -5.46 -14.71
N LYS A 38 3.45 -5.45 -14.95
CA LYS A 38 2.53 -4.54 -14.25
C LYS A 38 2.47 -4.83 -12.76
N ALA A 39 2.41 -6.11 -12.38
CA ALA A 39 2.41 -6.53 -10.99
C ALA A 39 3.72 -6.12 -10.28
N GLU A 40 4.87 -6.29 -10.94
CA GLU A 40 6.17 -5.88 -10.42
C GLU A 40 6.25 -4.37 -10.19
N GLN A 41 5.75 -3.57 -11.14
CA GLN A 41 5.71 -2.11 -11.01
C GLN A 41 4.82 -1.68 -9.85
N MET A 42 3.61 -2.24 -9.73
CA MET A 42 2.70 -1.95 -8.63
C MET A 42 3.29 -2.34 -7.28
N ALA A 43 3.98 -3.49 -7.20
CA ALA A 43 4.64 -3.93 -5.98
C ALA A 43 5.78 -2.97 -5.58
N LYS A 44 6.59 -2.51 -6.54
CA LYS A 44 7.67 -1.54 -6.29
C LYS A 44 7.16 -0.21 -5.75
N VAL A 45 6.06 0.31 -6.32
CA VAL A 45 5.45 1.56 -5.84
C VAL A 45 4.95 1.40 -4.41
N GLN A 46 4.19 0.33 -4.13
CA GLN A 46 3.70 0.05 -2.78
C GLN A 46 4.83 -0.11 -1.76
N LEU A 47 5.92 -0.76 -2.17
CA LEU A 47 7.10 -0.96 -1.31
C LEU A 47 7.80 0.37 -1.02
N ALA A 48 7.92 1.26 -2.01
CA ALA A 48 8.47 2.60 -1.83
C ALA A 48 7.60 3.46 -0.89
N GLU A 49 6.27 3.42 -1.05
CA GLU A 49 5.34 4.12 -0.16
C GLU A 49 5.41 3.58 1.28
N ALA A 50 5.46 2.26 1.45
CA ALA A 50 5.58 1.64 2.77
C ALA A 50 6.92 2.00 3.44
N GLN A 51 8.02 2.03 2.68
CA GLN A 51 9.32 2.46 3.18
C GLN A 51 9.34 3.93 3.59
N GLN A 52 8.66 4.82 2.86
CA GLN A 52 8.54 6.22 3.25
C GLN A 52 7.75 6.36 4.57
N LYS A 53 6.61 5.69 4.68
CA LYS A 53 5.81 5.67 5.91
C LYS A 53 6.59 5.12 7.11
N LEU A 54 7.39 4.08 6.91
CA LEU A 54 8.26 3.54 7.95
C LEU A 54 9.32 4.54 8.38
N LYS A 55 10.00 5.22 7.46
CA LYS A 55 10.98 6.26 7.79
C LYS A 55 10.37 7.42 8.57
N GLU A 56 9.15 7.84 8.21
CA GLU A 56 8.42 8.87 8.94
C GLU A 56 8.12 8.41 10.38
N GLN A 57 7.66 7.17 10.55
CA GLN A 57 7.39 6.60 11.87
C GLN A 57 8.65 6.42 12.70
N GLU A 58 9.76 5.97 12.12
CA GLU A 58 11.05 5.85 12.79
C GLU A 58 11.56 7.21 13.25
N THR A 59 11.40 8.26 12.43
CA THR A 59 11.77 9.64 12.81
C THR A 59 10.92 10.13 13.98
N VAL A 60 9.62 9.83 13.99
CA VAL A 60 8.72 10.16 15.10
C VAL A 60 9.11 9.37 16.35
N LEU A 61 9.45 8.09 16.20
CA LEU A 61 9.83 7.22 17.30
C LEU A 61 11.19 7.61 17.89
N GLU A 62 12.15 8.00 17.08
CA GLU A 62 13.45 8.51 17.51
C GLU A 62 13.30 9.83 18.28
N ARG A 63 12.42 10.73 17.81
CA ARG A 63 12.04 11.93 18.56
C ARG A 63 11.29 11.62 19.86
N LEU A 64 10.43 10.60 19.88
CA LEU A 64 9.78 10.11 21.11
C LEU A 64 10.81 9.55 22.10
N ARG A 65 11.79 8.78 21.62
CA ARG A 65 12.72 8.05 22.48
C ARG A 65 13.79 8.95 23.10
N ASN A 66 14.12 10.05 22.44
CA ASN A 66 15.22 10.93 22.85
C ASN A 66 14.77 12.12 23.72
N ASP A 67 13.46 12.40 23.83
CA ASP A 67 12.94 13.48 24.68
C ASP A 67 11.84 13.00 25.64
N PRO A 68 12.15 12.75 26.92
CA PRO A 68 11.17 12.30 27.91
C PRO A 68 10.03 13.32 28.13
N ALA A 69 10.24 14.61 27.84
CA ALA A 69 9.18 15.62 27.92
C ALA A 69 8.12 15.43 26.82
N TYR A 70 8.52 14.94 25.64
CA TYR A 70 7.59 14.67 24.54
C TYR A 70 6.73 13.43 24.80
N VAL A 71 7.30 12.37 25.40
CA VAL A 71 6.55 11.18 25.82
C VAL A 71 5.48 11.54 26.85
N GLU A 72 5.85 12.33 27.86
CA GLU A 72 4.88 12.78 28.88
C GLU A 72 3.76 13.63 28.26
N MET A 73 4.08 14.50 27.30
CA MET A 73 3.10 15.30 26.55
C MET A 73 2.13 14.42 25.74
N VAL A 74 2.63 13.40 25.04
CA VAL A 74 1.80 12.50 24.21
C VAL A 74 0.87 11.65 25.09
N ILE A 75 1.38 11.10 26.19
CA ILE A 75 0.58 10.32 27.14
C ILE A 75 -0.48 11.23 27.81
N ARG A 76 -0.14 12.46 28.20
CA ARG A 76 -1.11 13.45 28.73
C ARG A 76 -2.22 13.74 27.72
N ARG A 77 -1.90 13.87 26.41
CA ARG A 77 -2.85 14.25 25.36
C ARG A 77 -3.71 13.08 24.84
N GLN A 78 -3.14 11.90 24.62
CA GLN A 78 -3.84 10.75 24.03
C GLN A 78 -4.50 9.83 25.07
N LEU A 79 -3.86 9.66 26.22
CA LEU A 79 -4.34 8.76 27.28
C LEU A 79 -4.98 9.51 28.44
N GLY A 80 -5.00 10.85 28.40
CA GLY A 80 -5.51 11.68 29.50
C GLY A 80 -4.74 11.44 30.80
N TYR A 81 -3.47 11.07 30.73
CA TYR A 81 -2.69 10.70 31.90
C TYR A 81 -2.35 11.92 32.76
N ALA A 82 -2.52 11.82 34.07
CA ALA A 82 -2.08 12.80 35.06
C ALA A 82 -1.24 12.10 36.13
N LYS A 83 -0.18 12.77 36.62
CA LYS A 83 0.66 12.22 37.68
C LYS A 83 -0.13 12.11 39.00
N PRO A 84 0.23 11.21 39.93
CA PRO A 84 -0.41 11.12 41.24
C PRO A 84 -0.33 12.49 41.95
N GLY A 85 -1.49 13.11 42.21
CA GLY A 85 -1.60 14.44 42.83
C GLY A 85 -2.00 15.57 41.87
N GLU A 86 -2.02 15.35 40.55
CA GLU A 86 -2.55 16.31 39.58
C GLU A 86 -4.06 16.10 39.34
N LYS A 87 -4.81 17.19 39.13
CA LYS A 87 -6.26 17.16 38.83
C LYS A 87 -6.47 17.44 37.35
N ILE A 88 -7.18 16.56 36.66
CA ILE A 88 -7.59 16.75 35.27
C ILE A 88 -8.92 17.51 35.26
N PHE A 89 -8.96 18.67 34.63
CA PHE A 89 -10.18 19.43 34.40
C PHE A 89 -10.69 19.14 32.98
N LEU A 90 -11.71 18.29 32.85
CA LEU A 90 -12.45 18.13 31.61
C LEU A 90 -13.56 19.17 31.60
N PHE A 91 -13.42 20.20 30.78
CA PHE A 91 -14.49 21.18 30.58
C PHE A 91 -15.53 20.59 29.65
N SER A 92 -16.76 20.44 30.14
CA SER A 92 -17.89 20.07 29.30
C SER A 92 -18.44 21.30 28.58
N GLU A 93 -19.11 21.14 27.44
CA GLU A 93 -19.71 22.27 26.70
C GLU A 93 -20.72 23.09 27.54
N GLN A 94 -21.22 22.52 28.64
CA GLN A 94 -22.12 23.18 29.58
C GLN A 94 -21.37 24.18 30.47
N ASP A 95 -20.12 23.87 30.84
CA ASP A 95 -19.28 24.75 31.66
C ASP A 95 -18.84 25.99 30.86
N GLU A 96 -18.56 25.82 29.57
CA GLU A 96 -18.10 26.90 28.67
C GLU A 96 -19.15 28.00 28.46
N ARG A 97 -20.45 27.63 28.54
CA ARG A 97 -21.56 28.59 28.46
C ARG A 97 -21.71 29.42 29.74
N LEU A 98 -21.41 28.84 30.91
CA LEU A 98 -21.43 29.53 32.20
C LEU A 98 -20.33 30.60 32.29
N PHE A 99 -19.12 30.32 31.79
CA PHE A 99 -18.00 31.29 31.80
C PHE A 99 -18.15 32.41 30.76
N ARG A 100 -18.93 32.19 29.69
CA ARG A 100 -19.21 33.23 28.68
C ARG A 100 -20.29 34.22 29.13
N THR A 101 -21.10 33.87 30.12
CA THR A 101 -22.24 34.69 30.57
C THR A 101 -21.96 35.65 31.72
N GLU A 102 -20.76 35.66 32.30
CA GLU A 102 -20.43 36.69 33.29
C GLU A 102 -20.01 38.00 32.58
N PRO A 103 -20.81 39.08 32.68
CA PRO A 103 -20.33 40.38 32.26
C PRO A 103 -19.30 40.85 33.27
N LYS A 104 -18.10 41.15 32.77
CA LYS A 104 -17.01 41.81 33.48
C LYS A 104 -17.55 43.08 34.16
N ARG A 105 -17.80 43.02 35.47
CA ARG A 105 -18.10 44.20 36.31
C ARG A 105 -16.85 45.05 36.51
#